data_AF-A0A2Z6CXR3-F1
#
_entry.id   AF-A0A2Z6CXR3-F1
#
_cell.length_a   1.000
_cell.length_b   1.000
_cell.length_c   1.000
_cell.angle_alpha   90.00
_cell.angle_beta   90.00
_cell.angle_gamma   90.00
#
_symmetry.space_group_name_H-M   'P 1'
#
loop_
_entity.id
_entity.type
_entity.pdbx_description
1 polymer ?
#
loop_
_entity_poly.entity_id
_entity_poly.type
_entity_poly.pdbx_seq_one_letter_code
_entity_poly.pdbx_strand_id
1 'polypeptide(L)'
;MIISVPTIFSCKLPSGGWVNLAQIRQIEIDPPTGVVITTWVNGEKQRFDGENATAILQTWEQAAQRCTCHGNRDEYFDDEEVYE
;
A
#
# COMPACT_ATOMS: atom_id res chain seq x y z
N MET A 1 11.23 -19.41 -22.30
CA MET A 1 10.99 -19.59 -20.85
C MET A 1 10.79 -18.21 -20.26
N ILE A 2 9.56 -17.83 -19.95
CA ILE A 2 9.26 -16.56 -19.28
C ILE A 2 9.16 -16.90 -17.80
N ILE A 3 10.10 -16.40 -16.99
CA ILE A 3 9.99 -16.46 -15.53
C ILE A 3 9.35 -15.15 -15.10
N SER A 4 8.01 -15.11 -15.10
CA SER A 4 7.27 -14.03 -14.46
C SER A 4 7.38 -14.25 -12.95
N VAL A 5 8.31 -13.57 -12.30
CA VAL A 5 8.36 -13.53 -10.84
C VAL A 5 7.08 -12.82 -10.39
N PRO A 6 6.17 -13.48 -9.64
CA PRO A 6 5.02 -12.76 -9.10
C PRO A 6 5.57 -11.64 -8.22
N THR A 7 5.11 -10.42 -8.46
CA THR A 7 5.39 -9.26 -7.59
C THR A 7 4.67 -9.51 -6.27
N ILE A 8 5.23 -10.38 -5.44
CA ILE A 8 4.72 -10.67 -4.10
C ILE A 8 5.09 -9.46 -3.26
N PHE A 9 4.14 -8.57 -3.05
CA PHE A 9 4.27 -7.51 -2.06
C PHE A 9 4.08 -8.15 -0.68
N SER A 10 5.16 -8.65 -0.09
CA SER A 10 5.15 -9.22 1.26
C SER A 10 5.72 -8.23 2.27
N CYS A 11 5.03 -8.06 3.41
CA CYS A 11 5.49 -7.29 4.55
C CYS A 11 5.93 -8.24 5.67
N LYS A 12 7.15 -8.06 6.20
CA LYS A 12 7.59 -8.76 7.41
C LYS A 12 7.17 -7.97 8.63
N LEU A 13 6.28 -8.53 9.43
CA LEU A 13 5.88 -7.96 10.70
C LEU A 13 6.98 -8.19 11.75
N PRO A 14 7.36 -7.16 12.54
CA PRO A 14 8.33 -7.29 13.62
C PRO A 14 8.03 -8.43 14.59
N SER A 15 6.76 -8.66 14.92
CA SER A 15 6.34 -9.70 15.87
C SER A 15 5.40 -10.76 15.27
N GLY A 16 4.98 -10.63 14.00
CA GLY A 16 3.81 -11.34 13.46
C GLY A 16 4.03 -12.22 12.23
N GLY A 17 5.28 -12.50 11.83
CA GLY A 17 5.58 -13.27 10.62
C GLY A 17 5.43 -12.46 9.34
N TRP A 18 5.03 -13.08 8.23
CA TRP A 18 4.90 -12.40 6.93
C TRP A 18 3.44 -12.22 6.54
N VAL A 19 3.11 -11.02 6.06
CA VAL A 19 1.82 -10.64 5.52
C VAL A 19 1.94 -10.48 4.01
N ASN A 20 1.01 -11.06 3.25
CA ASN A 20 0.90 -10.84 1.82
C ASN A 20 -0.01 -9.62 1.54
N LEU A 21 0.59 -8.48 1.21
CA LEU A 21 -0.13 -7.25 0.92
C LEU A 21 -0.99 -7.37 -0.35
N ALA A 22 -0.68 -8.28 -1.27
CA ALA A 22 -1.50 -8.51 -2.46
C ALA A 22 -2.90 -9.05 -2.12
N GLN A 23 -3.09 -9.59 -0.91
CA GLN A 23 -4.39 -10.03 -0.42
C GLN A 23 -5.14 -8.94 0.37
N ILE A 24 -4.54 -7.77 0.58
CA ILE A 24 -5.20 -6.64 1.23
C ILE A 24 -5.93 -5.84 0.16
N ARG A 25 -7.23 -5.70 0.33
CA ARG A 25 -8.09 -4.89 -0.52
C ARG A 25 -8.11 -3.42 -0.09
N GLN A 26 -8.09 -3.18 1.21
CA GLN A 26 -8.20 -1.83 1.78
C GLN A 26 -7.45 -1.75 3.11
N ILE A 27 -6.87 -0.58 3.37
CA ILE A 27 -6.28 -0.21 4.65
C ILE A 27 -7.02 1.00 5.20
N GLU A 28 -7.47 0.92 6.44
CA GLU A 28 -8.05 2.01 7.21
C GLU A 28 -7.09 2.35 8.36
N ILE A 29 -6.78 3.63 8.54
CA ILE A 29 -5.94 4.11 9.63
C ILE A 29 -6.85 4.81 10.62
N ASP A 30 -6.76 4.45 11.88
CA ASP A 30 -7.42 5.15 12.97
C ASP A 30 -6.44 6.18 13.58
N PRO A 31 -6.48 7.46 13.15
CA PRO A 31 -5.50 8.48 13.55
C PRO A 31 -5.35 8.67 15.06
N PRO A 32 -6.40 8.67 15.92
CA PRO A 32 -6.24 8.82 17.37
C PRO A 32 -5.51 7.64 18.03
N THR A 33 -5.55 6.44 17.47
CA THR A 33 -4.95 5.24 18.08
C THR A 33 -3.72 4.73 17.34
N GLY A 34 -3.47 5.18 16.11
CA GLY A 34 -2.41 4.66 15.25
C GLY A 34 -2.64 3.21 14.80
N VAL A 35 -3.87 2.70 14.97
CA VAL A 35 -4.23 1.33 14.60
C VAL A 35 -4.48 1.26 13.10
N VAL A 36 -4.04 0.15 12.51
CA VAL A 36 -4.27 -0.18 11.11
C VAL A 36 -5.30 -1.31 11.04
N ILE A 37 -6.39 -1.08 10.33
CA ILE A 37 -7.39 -2.10 10.02
C ILE A 37 -7.24 -2.46 8.55
N THR A 38 -6.85 -3.70 8.31
CA THR A 38 -6.77 -4.27 6.96
C THR A 38 -8.06 -4.98 6.65
N THR A 39 -8.60 -4.76 5.45
CA THR A 39 -9.67 -5.57 4.88
C THR A 39 -9.08 -6.44 3.80
N TRP A 40 -9.18 -7.75 3.95
CA TRP A 40 -8.66 -8.75 3.02
C TRP A 40 -9.58 -8.94 1.81
N VAL A 41 -9.09 -9.58 0.76
CA VAL A 41 -9.87 -9.90 -0.45
C VAL A 41 -11.12 -10.75 -0.18
N ASN A 42 -11.10 -11.58 0.86
CA ASN A 42 -12.24 -12.37 1.31
C ASN A 42 -13.25 -11.56 2.16
N GLY A 43 -12.97 -10.29 2.42
CA GLY A 43 -13.80 -9.40 3.24
C GLY A 43 -13.53 -9.47 4.74
N GLU A 44 -12.64 -10.36 5.20
CA GLU A 44 -12.25 -10.41 6.60
C GLU A 44 -11.49 -9.14 6.99
N LYS A 45 -11.66 -8.70 8.23
CA LYS A 45 -10.94 -7.55 8.79
C LYS A 45 -9.93 -8.01 9.83
N GLN A 46 -8.71 -7.51 9.74
CA GLN A 46 -7.67 -7.76 10.73
C GLN A 46 -7.07 -6.46 11.23
N ARG A 47 -6.98 -6.37 12.56
CA ARG A 47 -6.40 -5.23 13.28
C ARG A 47 -4.92 -5.46 13.52
N PHE A 48 -4.12 -4.43 13.25
CA PHE A 48 -2.71 -4.35 13.58
C PHE A 48 -2.45 -3.08 14.38
N ASP A 49 -1.60 -3.18 15.38
CA ASP A 49 -1.22 -2.09 16.28
C ASP A 49 0.31 -1.96 16.40
N GLY A 50 0.74 -0.84 16.96
CA GLY A 50 2.14 -0.56 17.27
C GLY A 50 3.06 -0.72 16.07
N GLU A 51 4.17 -1.44 16.27
CA GLU A 51 5.21 -1.63 15.26
C GLU A 51 4.72 -2.40 14.03
N ASN A 52 3.73 -3.30 14.20
CA ASN A 52 3.15 -4.04 13.08
C ASN A 52 2.31 -3.13 12.19
N ALA A 53 1.54 -2.20 12.78
CA ALA A 53 0.79 -1.20 12.05
C ALA A 53 1.72 -0.32 11.20
N THR A 54 2.80 0.17 11.81
CA THR A 54 3.82 0.98 11.13
C THR A 54 4.49 0.22 9.97
N ALA A 55 4.86 -1.05 10.19
CA ALA A 55 5.50 -1.87 9.17
C ALA A 55 4.58 -2.10 7.95
N ILE A 56 3.29 -2.34 8.18
CA ILE A 56 2.30 -2.51 7.11
C ILE A 56 2.16 -1.22 6.31
N LEU A 57 2.01 -0.06 6.96
CA LEU A 57 1.88 1.22 6.28
C LEU A 57 3.09 1.57 5.42
N GLN A 58 4.29 1.44 5.98
CA GLN A 58 5.52 1.72 5.24
C GLN A 58 5.67 0.82 4.02
N THR A 59 5.37 -0.47 4.16
CA THR A 59 5.50 -1.43 3.05
C THR A 59 4.41 -1.20 2.00
N TRP A 60 3.20 -0.81 2.42
CA TRP A 60 2.09 -0.49 1.53
C TRP A 60 2.37 0.76 0.68
N GLU A 61 2.90 1.82 1.28
CA GLU A 61 3.31 3.03 0.55
C GLU A 61 4.43 2.73 -0.45
N GLN A 62 5.44 1.96 -0.04
CA GLN A 62 6.51 1.52 -0.95
C GLN A 62 5.98 0.69 -2.12
N ALA A 63 5.01 -0.20 -1.87
CA ALA A 63 4.36 -0.99 -2.90
C ALA A 63 3.60 -0.10 -3.91
N ALA A 64 2.85 0.89 -3.40
CA ALA A 64 2.13 1.86 -4.24
C ALA A 64 3.08 2.65 -5.16
N GLN A 65 4.20 3.15 -4.61
CA GLN A 65 5.24 3.85 -5.37
C GLN A 65 5.92 2.96 -6.42
N ARG A 66 6.11 1.67 -6.12
CA ARG A 66 6.71 0.73 -7.05
C ARG A 66 5.76 0.37 -8.20
N CYS A 67 4.44 0.40 -7.98
CA CYS A 67 3.45 0.18 -9.03
C CYS A 67 3.33 1.39 -9.99
N THR A 68 3.77 2.58 -9.60
CA THR A 68 3.76 3.77 -10.49
C THR A 68 4.87 3.80 -11.55
N CYS A 69 5.74 2.78 -11.63
CA CYS A 69 6.83 2.76 -12.63
C CYS A 69 6.44 2.24 -14.03
N HIS A 70 5.15 2.07 -14.33
CA HIS A 70 4.64 1.70 -15.67
C HIS A 70 3.65 2.72 -16.25
N GLY A 71 3.78 3.98 -15.86
CA GLY A 71 3.16 5.08 -16.58
C GLY A 71 4.12 6.26 -16.64
N ASN A 72 4.59 6.58 -17.84
CA ASN A 72 4.75 7.99 -18.18
C ASN A 72 3.40 8.66 -17.84
N ARG A 73 3.29 9.24 -16.66
CA ARG A 73 2.47 10.44 -16.53
C ARG A 73 3.38 11.54 -17.04
N ASP A 74 3.34 11.69 -18.37
CA ASP A 74 3.63 12.97 -19.00
C ASP A 74 2.94 14.05 -18.17
N GLU A 75 3.73 15.09 -17.92
CA GLU A 75 3.38 16.34 -17.30
C GLU A 75 1.99 16.80 -17.73
N TYR A 76 1.04 16.83 -16.79
CA TYR A 76 -0.02 17.83 -16.84
C TYR A 76 0.53 19.04 -16.11
N PHE A 77 1.18 19.93 -16.88
CA PHE A 77 1.24 21.34 -16.54
C PHE A 77 -0.20 21.84 -16.43
N ASP A 78 -0.59 22.37 -15.28
CA ASP A 78 -1.71 23.30 -15.19
C ASP A 78 -1.24 24.59 -15.88
N ASP A 79 -1.52 24.72 -17.18
CA ASP A 79 -1.58 26.03 -17.82
C ASP A 79 -2.82 26.75 -17.24
N GLU A 80 -2.60 27.51 -16.16
CA GLU A 80 -3.56 28.50 -15.69
C GLU A 80 -3.66 29.59 -16.77
N GLU A 81 -4.65 29.47 -17.66
CA GLU A 81 -5.00 30.51 -18.63
C GLU A 81 -5.31 31.82 -17.88
N VAL A 82 -4.47 32.82 -18.12
CA VAL A 82 -4.72 34.23 -17.82
C VAL A 82 -5.88 34.70 -18.70
N TYR A 83 -7.02 35.03 -18.08
CA TYR A 83 -8.06 35.83 -18.74
C TYR A 83 -7.76 37.32 -18.50
N GLU A 84 -7.69 38.09 -19.59
CA GLU A 84 -7.47 39.56 -19.63
C GLU A 84 -8.51 40.37 -18.87
#